data_AF-A0A8H7F9S5-F1
#
_entry.id   AF-A0A8H7F9S5-F1
#
_cell.length_a   1.000
_cell.length_b   1.000
_cell.length_c   1.000
_cell.angle_alpha   90.00
_cell.angle_beta   90.00
_cell.angle_gamma   90.00
#
_symmetry.space_group_name_H-M   'P 1'
#
loop_
_entity.id
_entity.type
_entity.pdbx_description
1 polymer ?
#
loop_
_entity_poly.entity_id
_entity_poly.type
_entity_poly.pdbx_seq_one_letter_code
_entity_poly.pdbx_strand_id
1 'polypeptide(L)'
;MTPNEAYAALNLLHSVMQIPRRCTAHHEKLQPFHKSFIDYVSDASRSDFFANMDHEAQNLKTECAFRILQKAPDGVDCGDISYEFRYGTVACGPGTGDDISLTWPIEDEEAGWGIDKVTRLTMYKLAFGVVAERFSAGDPTFQSEFCVRLLTRRFFEHTSFSHFLLHEPVFDNSRRREFMKHGILKKMPLEAVDIPTISRLVALQFRHLPSTMAHKTVGVSTILNSLKLSFHRLERTNLPDPWKSSCNHIRAGVWGAGMDQDWKTDFEMDGLLRCTFCYERFERQLRNWKTHSPQYTAVVLFTFTGNCCVEFRFIDPNDGISEWTYWFWCYLEWEERKKYGSIV
;
A
#
# COMPACT_ATOMS: atom_id res chain seq x y z
N MET A 1 -16.22 13.12 24.60
CA MET A 1 -15.83 12.58 25.92
C MET A 1 -14.64 13.36 26.42
N THR A 2 -14.80 14.09 27.50
CA THR A 2 -13.71 14.80 28.19
C THR A 2 -12.90 13.84 29.07
N PRO A 3 -11.63 14.18 29.42
CA PRO A 3 -10.85 13.40 30.38
C PRO A 3 -11.60 13.17 31.69
N ASN A 4 -12.33 14.18 32.15
CA ASN A 4 -13.11 14.14 33.38
C ASN A 4 -14.29 13.19 33.26
N GLU A 5 -15.00 13.18 32.13
CA GLU A 5 -16.08 12.21 31.87
C GLU A 5 -15.55 10.78 31.82
N ALA A 6 -14.40 10.55 31.18
CA ALA A 6 -13.80 9.22 31.09
C ALA A 6 -13.34 8.71 32.47
N TYR A 7 -12.67 9.54 33.26
CA TYR A 7 -12.25 9.17 34.61
C TYR A 7 -13.45 9.02 35.56
N ALA A 8 -14.48 9.85 35.42
CA ALA A 8 -15.73 9.69 36.17
C ALA A 8 -16.45 8.38 35.83
N ALA A 9 -16.47 7.99 34.55
CA ALA A 9 -17.00 6.71 34.11
C ALA A 9 -16.17 5.54 34.67
N LEU A 10 -14.85 5.63 34.66
CA LEU A 10 -13.98 4.63 35.28
C LEU A 10 -14.27 4.50 36.79
N ASN A 11 -14.44 5.62 37.51
CA ASN A 11 -14.78 5.60 38.94
C ASN A 11 -16.09 4.86 39.26
N LEU A 12 -16.99 4.67 38.31
CA LEU A 12 -18.17 3.81 38.51
C LEU A 12 -17.79 2.34 38.76
N LEU A 13 -16.58 1.94 38.34
CA LEU A 13 -16.04 0.59 38.49
C LEU A 13 -15.21 0.40 39.78
N HIS A 14 -15.16 1.40 40.68
CA HIS A 14 -14.35 1.34 41.90
C HIS A 14 -14.73 0.20 42.85
N SER A 15 -15.93 -0.37 42.71
CA SER A 15 -16.41 -1.50 43.51
C SER A 15 -15.85 -2.85 43.05
N VAL A 16 -15.37 -2.93 41.80
CA VAL A 16 -14.91 -4.17 41.16
C VAL A 16 -13.45 -4.09 40.69
N MET A 17 -12.90 -2.89 40.60
CA MET A 17 -11.51 -2.64 40.23
C MET A 17 -10.86 -1.59 41.11
N GLN A 18 -9.57 -1.78 41.38
CA GLN A 18 -8.68 -0.76 41.85
C GLN A 18 -8.35 0.19 40.70
N ILE A 19 -8.79 1.44 40.87
CA ILE A 19 -8.58 2.52 39.91
C ILE A 19 -7.47 3.40 40.47
N PRO A 20 -6.35 3.55 39.74
CA PRO A 20 -5.28 4.46 40.12
C PRO A 20 -5.80 5.89 40.31
N ARG A 21 -5.12 6.65 41.16
CA ARG A 21 -5.42 8.09 41.28
C ARG A 21 -5.15 8.77 39.93
N ARG A 22 -5.92 9.82 39.63
CA ARG A 22 -5.82 10.55 38.36
C ARG A 22 -4.39 10.94 37.98
N CYS A 23 -3.60 11.43 38.94
CA CYS A 23 -2.21 11.82 38.72
C CYS A 23 -1.25 10.62 38.54
N THR A 24 -1.62 9.40 38.91
CA THR A 24 -0.77 8.20 38.79
C THR A 24 -1.28 7.19 37.75
N ALA A 25 -2.45 7.45 37.14
CA ALA A 25 -3.12 6.53 36.21
C ALA A 25 -2.34 6.21 34.92
N HIS A 26 -1.30 6.98 34.58
CA HIS A 26 -0.43 6.70 33.45
C HIS A 26 0.73 5.73 33.79
N HIS A 27 1.00 5.53 35.09
CA HIS A 27 2.04 4.62 35.58
C HIS A 27 1.48 3.33 36.16
N GLU A 28 0.24 3.36 36.66
CA GLU A 28 -0.40 2.21 37.30
C GLU A 28 -1.42 1.55 36.38
N LYS A 29 -1.46 0.21 36.38
CA LYS A 29 -2.46 -0.55 35.63
C LYS A 29 -3.75 -0.62 36.43
N LEU A 30 -4.90 -0.56 35.74
CA LEU A 30 -6.17 -0.98 36.33
C LEU A 30 -6.05 -2.43 36.81
N GLN A 31 -6.45 -2.69 38.05
CA GLN A 31 -6.40 -4.04 38.63
C GLN A 31 -7.79 -4.47 39.10
N PRO A 32 -8.32 -5.60 38.63
CA PRO A 32 -9.53 -6.16 39.20
C PRO A 32 -9.27 -6.66 40.62
N PHE A 33 -10.22 -6.47 41.53
CA PHE A 33 -10.10 -7.06 42.87
C PHE A 33 -10.18 -8.58 42.84
N HIS A 34 -10.88 -9.14 41.85
CA HIS A 34 -11.05 -10.57 41.70
C HIS A 34 -11.06 -10.98 40.24
N LYS A 35 -10.41 -12.12 39.93
CA LYS A 35 -10.32 -12.68 38.58
C LYS A 35 -11.70 -12.90 37.94
N SER A 36 -12.71 -13.25 38.75
CA SER A 36 -14.07 -13.49 38.26
C SER A 36 -14.70 -12.31 37.53
N PHE A 37 -14.31 -11.07 37.84
CA PHE A 37 -14.81 -9.90 37.11
C PHE A 37 -14.26 -9.89 35.67
N ILE A 38 -12.96 -10.15 35.51
CA ILE A 38 -12.35 -10.28 34.17
C ILE A 38 -12.92 -11.50 33.45
N ASP A 39 -13.07 -12.64 34.14
CA ASP A 39 -13.65 -13.85 33.54
C ASP A 39 -15.10 -13.59 33.09
N TYR A 40 -15.88 -12.81 33.85
CA TYR A 40 -17.24 -12.40 33.48
C TYR A 40 -17.24 -11.50 32.24
N VAL A 41 -16.45 -10.41 32.24
CA VAL A 41 -16.38 -9.48 31.10
C VAL A 41 -15.81 -10.15 29.84
N SER A 42 -14.95 -11.15 30.01
CA SER A 42 -14.38 -11.92 28.90
C SER A 42 -15.29 -13.02 28.37
N ASP A 43 -16.30 -13.43 29.13
CA ASP A 43 -17.26 -14.43 28.72
C ASP A 43 -18.43 -13.77 27.99
N ALA A 44 -18.42 -13.89 26.66
CA ALA A 44 -19.47 -13.38 25.78
C ALA A 44 -20.86 -13.88 26.16
N SER A 45 -20.97 -15.13 26.63
CA SER A 45 -22.25 -15.77 26.96
C SER A 45 -22.86 -15.27 28.27
N ARG A 46 -22.06 -14.57 29.09
CA ARG A 46 -22.46 -14.07 30.41
C ARG A 46 -22.55 -12.56 30.46
N SER A 47 -21.68 -11.87 29.74
CA SER A 47 -21.60 -10.42 29.75
C SER A 47 -22.53 -9.78 28.73
N ASP A 48 -22.89 -10.47 27.64
CA ASP A 48 -23.55 -9.91 26.45
C ASP A 48 -22.82 -8.69 25.85
N PHE A 49 -21.57 -8.41 26.29
CA PHE A 49 -20.84 -7.20 25.91
C PHE A 49 -19.99 -7.41 24.66
N PHE A 50 -19.20 -8.50 24.63
CA PHE A 50 -18.27 -8.74 23.54
C PHE A 50 -18.34 -10.20 23.10
N ALA A 51 -18.73 -10.44 21.85
CA ALA A 51 -18.66 -11.79 21.27
C ALA A 51 -17.20 -12.27 21.13
N ASN A 52 -16.27 -11.33 20.93
CA ASN A 52 -14.84 -11.58 20.84
C ASN A 52 -14.07 -10.33 21.28
N MET A 53 -13.47 -10.37 22.48
CA MET A 53 -12.73 -9.24 23.04
C MET A 53 -11.53 -8.82 22.18
N ASP A 54 -10.84 -9.78 21.55
CA ASP A 54 -9.69 -9.46 20.69
C ASP A 54 -10.13 -8.71 19.44
N HIS A 55 -11.27 -9.08 18.86
CA HIS A 55 -11.86 -8.39 17.72
C HIS A 55 -12.26 -6.95 18.09
N GLU A 56 -12.91 -6.77 19.23
CA GLU A 56 -13.36 -5.47 19.72
C GLU A 56 -12.19 -4.54 20.08
N ALA A 57 -11.16 -5.07 20.74
CA ALA A 57 -9.93 -4.36 21.01
C ALA A 57 -9.23 -3.94 19.70
N GLN A 58 -9.24 -4.81 18.69
CA GLN A 58 -8.68 -4.49 17.38
C GLN A 58 -9.49 -3.43 16.63
N ASN A 59 -10.83 -3.45 16.73
CA ASN A 59 -11.69 -2.41 16.15
C ASN A 59 -11.40 -1.06 16.81
N LEU A 60 -11.35 -1.02 18.15
CA LEU A 60 -11.00 0.20 18.89
C LEU A 60 -9.60 0.72 18.51
N LYS A 61 -8.61 -0.17 18.39
CA LYS A 61 -7.25 0.18 17.95
C LYS A 61 -7.27 0.81 16.55
N THR A 62 -8.07 0.25 15.65
CA THR A 62 -8.23 0.72 14.27
C THR A 62 -8.89 2.10 14.23
N GLU A 63 -10.00 2.29 14.94
CA GLU A 63 -10.68 3.58 15.03
C GLU A 63 -9.77 4.67 15.62
N CYS A 64 -9.05 4.35 16.70
CA CYS A 64 -8.08 5.26 17.29
C CYS A 64 -6.98 5.64 16.28
N ALA A 65 -6.44 4.66 15.56
CA ALA A 65 -5.40 4.90 14.56
C ALA A 65 -5.89 5.85 13.46
N PHE A 66 -7.06 5.56 12.86
CA PHE A 66 -7.63 6.43 11.83
C PHE A 66 -7.92 7.84 12.36
N ARG A 67 -8.48 7.96 13.57
CA ARG A 67 -8.76 9.26 14.17
C ARG A 67 -7.49 10.11 14.37
N ILE A 68 -6.39 9.49 14.79
CA ILE A 68 -5.09 10.16 14.95
C ILE A 68 -4.56 10.62 13.59
N LEU A 69 -4.55 9.72 12.60
CA LEU A 69 -3.99 10.01 11.27
C LEU A 69 -4.83 11.04 10.50
N GLN A 70 -6.16 11.04 10.67
CA GLN A 70 -7.05 12.02 10.07
C GLN A 70 -6.88 13.44 10.66
N LYS A 71 -6.42 13.55 11.92
CA LYS A 71 -6.10 14.83 12.54
C LYS A 71 -4.76 15.41 12.07
N ALA A 72 -3.84 14.56 11.63
CA ALA A 72 -2.53 14.96 11.14
C ALA A 72 -2.18 14.26 9.81
N PRO A 73 -2.98 14.43 8.74
CA PRO A 73 -2.80 13.68 7.50
C PRO A 73 -1.49 14.02 6.78
N ASP A 74 -1.00 15.25 6.96
CA ASP A 74 0.28 15.72 6.43
C ASP A 74 1.45 15.44 7.39
N GLY A 75 1.18 14.74 8.50
CA GLY A 75 2.14 14.35 9.52
C GLY A 75 2.30 15.33 10.67
N VAL A 76 3.29 15.05 11.52
CA VAL A 76 3.64 15.83 12.71
C VAL A 76 5.04 16.41 12.53
N ASP A 77 5.18 17.71 12.78
CA ASP A 77 6.43 18.45 12.78
C ASP A 77 7.14 18.21 14.10
N CYS A 78 8.29 17.55 14.01
CA CYS A 78 9.13 17.22 15.15
C CYS A 78 10.57 17.69 14.93
N GLY A 79 10.77 18.65 14.03
CA GLY A 79 12.11 19.04 13.55
C GLY A 79 12.79 17.91 12.77
N ASP A 80 14.12 17.87 12.81
CA ASP A 80 14.97 17.03 11.95
C ASP A 80 15.07 15.55 12.36
N ILE A 81 14.27 15.08 13.30
CA ILE A 81 14.38 13.70 13.81
C ILE A 81 13.48 12.78 12.98
N SER A 82 14.06 12.08 12.01
CA SER A 82 13.42 10.91 11.40
C SER A 82 13.37 9.78 12.43
N TYR A 83 12.26 9.04 12.48
CA TYR A 83 12.08 7.99 13.49
C TYR A 83 11.74 6.65 12.87
N GLU A 84 12.58 5.67 13.19
CA GLU A 84 12.45 4.28 12.82
C GLU A 84 11.45 3.55 13.73
N PHE A 85 10.70 2.63 13.14
CA PHE A 85 9.87 1.64 13.82
C PHE A 85 9.91 0.32 13.03
N ARG A 86 9.28 -0.73 13.55
CA ARG A 86 9.36 -2.10 13.00
C ARG A 86 9.17 -2.22 11.48
N TYR A 87 8.36 -1.35 10.88
CA TYR A 87 8.05 -1.43 9.45
C TYR A 87 8.92 -0.50 8.60
N GLY A 88 9.57 0.51 9.20
CA GLY A 88 10.37 1.50 8.49
C GLY A 88 10.52 2.81 9.23
N THR A 89 10.84 3.88 8.49
CA THR A 89 10.96 5.25 9.01
C THR A 89 9.83 6.09 8.47
N VAL A 90 9.16 6.89 9.32
CA VAL A 90 8.15 7.87 8.87
C VAL A 90 8.79 9.24 8.77
N ALA A 91 8.64 9.91 7.62
CA ALA A 91 9.09 11.28 7.41
C ALA A 91 8.36 12.25 8.37
N CYS A 92 9.04 13.31 8.79
CA CYS A 92 8.42 14.48 9.45
C CYS A 92 7.60 15.29 8.44
N GLY A 93 6.60 16.02 8.92
CA GLY A 93 5.59 16.67 8.08
C GLY A 93 5.37 18.11 8.47
N PRO A 94 4.83 18.96 7.57
CA PRO A 94 4.58 20.35 7.89
C PRO A 94 3.41 20.54 8.89
N GLY A 95 2.60 19.50 9.12
CA GLY A 95 1.52 19.56 10.10
C GLY A 95 2.08 19.63 11.51
N THR A 96 1.51 20.45 12.39
CA THR A 96 2.07 20.64 13.74
C THR A 96 1.73 19.49 14.70
N GLY A 97 0.83 18.58 14.29
CA GLY A 97 0.24 17.57 15.16
C GLY A 97 -0.60 18.15 16.30
N ASP A 98 -0.77 19.48 16.37
CA ASP A 98 -1.50 20.15 17.46
C ASP A 98 -2.97 19.77 17.49
N ASP A 99 -3.52 19.35 16.35
CA ASP A 99 -4.87 18.85 16.23
C ASP A 99 -5.06 17.44 16.79
N ILE A 100 -3.96 16.72 17.11
CA ILE A 100 -3.99 15.47 17.89
C ILE A 100 -4.31 15.82 19.35
N SER A 101 -5.58 16.12 19.58
CA SER A 101 -6.11 16.32 20.93
C SER A 101 -6.00 15.02 21.71
N LEU A 102 -5.13 15.05 22.73
CA LEU A 102 -5.03 14.02 23.73
C LEU A 102 -6.04 14.32 24.83
N THR A 103 -6.99 13.40 25.05
CA THR A 103 -7.86 13.46 26.22
C THR A 103 -7.16 12.97 27.50
N TRP A 104 -5.89 12.61 27.43
CA TRP A 104 -5.07 12.25 28.58
C TRP A 104 -3.70 12.93 28.42
N PRO A 105 -3.44 14.02 29.13
CA PRO A 105 -2.08 14.54 29.21
C PRO A 105 -1.30 13.70 30.23
N ILE A 106 -0.09 13.29 29.86
CA ILE A 106 0.95 12.98 30.84
C ILE A 106 1.48 14.34 31.27
N GLU A 107 0.87 14.92 32.30
CA GLU A 107 1.46 16.05 33.02
C GLU A 107 2.49 15.46 33.99
N ASP A 108 3.69 15.19 33.49
CA ASP A 108 4.86 15.09 34.36
C ASP A 108 5.48 16.48 34.43
N GLU A 109 5.20 17.22 35.50
CA GLU A 109 5.73 18.57 35.75
C GLU A 109 7.26 18.58 35.89
N GLU A 110 7.91 17.42 36.10
CA GLU A 110 9.36 17.31 36.22
C GLU A 110 10.11 17.35 34.87
N ALA A 111 9.46 17.04 33.73
CA ALA A 111 10.09 17.10 32.42
C ALA A 111 9.70 18.40 31.71
N GLY A 112 10.26 19.51 32.19
CA GLY A 112 10.16 20.82 31.54
C GLY A 112 10.49 20.70 30.05
N TRP A 113 9.49 21.02 29.22
CA TRP A 113 9.49 20.96 27.75
C TRP A 113 9.45 19.53 27.16
N GLY A 114 8.30 19.12 26.58
CA GLY A 114 8.30 18.17 25.45
C GLY A 114 7.40 16.92 25.53
N ILE A 115 6.77 16.61 26.66
CA ILE A 115 5.97 15.37 26.80
C ILE A 115 4.81 15.32 25.79
N ASP A 116 4.08 16.42 25.59
CA ASP A 116 2.92 16.46 24.71
C ASP A 116 3.29 16.23 23.22
N LYS A 117 4.35 16.88 22.72
CA LYS A 117 4.85 16.66 21.35
C LYS A 117 5.38 15.25 21.13
N VAL A 118 6.20 14.75 22.06
CA VAL A 118 6.75 13.38 21.99
C VAL A 118 5.64 12.33 22.06
N THR A 119 4.63 12.56 22.89
CA THR A 119 3.47 11.66 23.03
C THR A 119 2.62 11.65 21.76
N ARG A 120 2.28 12.82 21.20
CA ARG A 120 1.54 12.93 19.93
C ARG A 120 2.28 12.24 18.79
N LEU A 121 3.60 12.44 18.70
CA LEU A 121 4.44 11.75 17.72
C LEU A 121 4.41 10.24 17.91
N THR A 122 4.52 9.76 19.17
CA THR A 122 4.45 8.33 19.48
C THR A 122 3.11 7.73 19.07
N MET A 123 2.01 8.42 19.35
CA MET A 123 0.67 8.00 18.94
C MET A 123 0.51 8.00 17.41
N TYR A 124 1.03 9.01 16.73
CA TYR A 124 1.04 9.07 15.27
C TYR A 124 1.80 7.88 14.67
N LYS A 125 2.98 7.53 15.21
CA LYS A 125 3.76 6.36 14.78
C LYS A 125 3.03 5.05 14.99
N LEU A 126 2.44 4.85 16.17
CA LEU A 126 1.66 3.64 16.48
C LEU A 126 0.48 3.51 15.52
N ALA A 127 -0.24 4.60 15.27
CA ALA A 127 -1.34 4.62 14.32
C ALA A 127 -0.88 4.27 12.90
N PHE A 128 0.25 4.84 12.47
CA PHE A 128 0.86 4.54 11.19
C PHE A 128 1.25 3.05 11.07
N GLY A 129 1.84 2.49 12.13
CA GLY A 129 2.21 1.07 12.19
C GLY A 129 1.01 0.14 12.07
N VAL A 130 -0.13 0.49 12.66
CA VAL A 130 -1.40 -0.26 12.48
C VAL A 130 -1.82 -0.27 11.01
N VAL A 131 -1.76 0.89 10.33
CA VAL A 131 -2.10 0.97 8.91
C VAL A 131 -1.14 0.14 8.07
N ALA A 132 0.17 0.27 8.27
CA ALA A 132 1.17 -0.47 7.49
C ALA A 132 1.05 -2.00 7.68
N GLU A 133 0.85 -2.45 8.92
CA GLU A 133 0.66 -3.87 9.25
C GLU A 133 -0.60 -4.45 8.57
N ARG A 134 -1.73 -3.77 8.72
CA ARG A 134 -3.02 -4.26 8.18
C ARG A 134 -3.12 -4.13 6.67
N PHE A 135 -2.50 -3.09 6.09
CA PHE A 135 -2.32 -2.98 4.65
C PHE A 135 -1.53 -4.19 4.11
N SER A 136 -0.43 -4.55 4.77
CA SER A 136 0.41 -5.70 4.41
C SER A 136 -0.33 -7.03 4.55
N ALA A 137 -1.24 -7.13 5.51
CA ALA A 137 -2.09 -8.31 5.71
C ALA A 137 -3.22 -8.43 4.66
N GLY A 138 -3.39 -7.45 3.77
CA GLY A 138 -4.42 -7.46 2.73
C GLY A 138 -5.81 -7.07 3.21
N ASP A 139 -5.94 -6.38 4.34
CA ASP A 139 -7.23 -5.93 4.86
C ASP A 139 -7.82 -4.81 3.97
N PRO A 140 -9.00 -5.00 3.34
CA PRO A 140 -9.58 -4.02 2.43
C PRO A 140 -9.84 -2.65 3.07
N THR A 141 -10.11 -2.60 4.38
CA THR A 141 -10.34 -1.35 5.14
C THR A 141 -9.12 -0.44 5.08
N PHE A 142 -7.94 -1.05 5.12
CA PHE A 142 -6.66 -0.36 5.11
C PHE A 142 -6.12 -0.11 3.71
N GLN A 143 -6.77 -0.62 2.66
CA GLN A 143 -6.39 -0.33 1.28
C GLN A 143 -7.09 0.92 0.72
N SER A 144 -7.77 1.70 1.55
CA SER A 144 -8.47 2.93 1.15
C SER A 144 -7.53 3.96 0.48
N GLU A 145 -8.11 4.92 -0.26
CA GLU A 145 -7.37 6.05 -0.86
C GLU A 145 -6.50 6.77 0.18
N PHE A 146 -7.06 7.01 1.37
CA PHE A 146 -6.40 7.66 2.48
C PHE A 146 -5.13 6.91 2.91
N CYS A 147 -5.22 5.60 3.12
CA CYS A 147 -4.09 4.78 3.53
C CYS A 147 -3.01 4.71 2.44
N VAL A 148 -3.40 4.57 1.17
CA VAL A 148 -2.44 4.57 0.06
C VAL A 148 -1.67 5.89 0.02
N ARG A 149 -2.35 7.05 0.11
CA ARG A 149 -1.69 8.36 0.16
C ARG A 149 -0.76 8.50 1.36
N LEU A 150 -1.22 8.04 2.52
CA LEU A 150 -0.46 8.10 3.75
C LEU A 150 0.85 7.32 3.62
N LEU A 151 0.78 6.09 3.10
CA LEU A 151 1.95 5.23 2.87
C LEU A 151 2.88 5.83 1.80
N THR A 152 2.37 6.34 0.69
CA THR A 152 3.23 6.86 -0.39
C THR A 152 3.88 8.20 -0.06
N ARG A 153 3.23 9.06 0.74
CA ARG A 153 3.74 10.39 1.10
C ARG A 153 4.71 10.40 2.26
N ARG A 154 4.58 9.46 3.19
CA ARG A 154 5.19 9.59 4.52
C ARG A 154 6.17 8.48 4.86
N PHE A 155 6.14 7.35 4.15
CA PHE A 155 7.12 6.30 4.37
C PHE A 155 8.45 6.73 3.76
N PHE A 156 9.50 6.79 4.58
CA PHE A 156 10.83 7.28 4.22
C PHE A 156 11.82 6.14 3.97
N GLU A 157 11.80 5.09 4.78
CA GLU A 157 12.77 4.00 4.69
C GLU A 157 12.14 2.68 5.12
N HIS A 158 12.55 1.55 4.55
CA HIS A 158 11.93 0.25 4.77
C HIS A 158 12.89 -0.71 5.46
N THR A 159 12.48 -1.26 6.60
CA THR A 159 13.16 -2.43 7.21
C THR A 159 12.32 -3.71 7.05
N SER A 160 10.98 -3.60 7.10
CA SER A 160 10.08 -4.76 6.97
C SER A 160 8.87 -4.55 6.05
N PHE A 161 8.46 -3.30 5.76
CA PHE A 161 7.37 -3.03 4.81
C PHE A 161 7.93 -3.05 3.39
N SER A 162 7.49 -3.99 2.57
CA SER A 162 7.95 -4.09 1.19
C SER A 162 7.14 -3.15 0.31
N HIS A 163 7.80 -2.23 -0.42
CA HIS A 163 7.13 -1.39 -1.42
C HIS A 163 6.39 -2.25 -2.45
N PHE A 164 6.84 -3.48 -2.71
CA PHE A 164 6.12 -4.43 -3.55
C PHE A 164 4.67 -4.68 -3.09
N LEU A 165 4.32 -4.49 -1.82
CA LEU A 165 2.94 -4.66 -1.34
C LEU A 165 1.98 -3.57 -1.84
N LEU A 166 2.49 -2.43 -2.33
CA LEU A 166 1.65 -1.36 -2.87
C LEU A 166 1.15 -1.66 -4.28
N HIS A 167 1.82 -2.51 -5.07
CA HIS A 167 1.49 -2.61 -6.50
C HIS A 167 0.13 -3.29 -6.74
N GLU A 168 -0.16 -4.44 -6.14
CA GLU A 168 -1.44 -5.12 -6.37
C GLU A 168 -2.68 -4.28 -5.99
N PRO A 169 -2.79 -3.72 -4.76
CA PRO A 169 -3.97 -2.95 -4.38
C PRO A 169 -4.09 -1.61 -5.12
N VAL A 170 -2.99 -1.01 -5.58
CA VAL A 170 -3.00 0.28 -6.28
C VAL A 170 -3.28 0.12 -7.78
N PHE A 171 -2.75 -0.92 -8.43
CA PHE A 171 -2.93 -1.15 -9.87
C PHE A 171 -4.12 -2.06 -10.21
N ASP A 172 -4.96 -2.42 -9.23
CA ASP A 172 -6.21 -3.11 -9.49
C ASP A 172 -7.10 -2.31 -10.46
N ASN A 173 -7.56 -2.98 -11.53
CA ASN A 173 -8.40 -2.41 -12.56
C ASN A 173 -9.72 -1.84 -11.98
N SER A 174 -10.23 -2.43 -10.90
CA SER A 174 -11.49 -1.96 -10.29
C SER A 174 -11.39 -0.55 -9.72
N ARG A 175 -10.20 -0.14 -9.24
CA ARG A 175 -9.93 1.15 -8.57
C ARG A 175 -9.02 2.09 -9.36
N ARG A 176 -8.43 1.62 -10.45
CA ARG A 176 -7.56 2.43 -11.31
C ARG A 176 -8.18 3.78 -11.69
N ARG A 177 -9.44 3.80 -12.12
CA ARG A 177 -10.12 5.05 -12.54
C ARG A 177 -10.21 6.06 -11.39
N GLU A 178 -10.53 5.58 -10.20
CA GLU A 178 -10.56 6.37 -8.98
C GLU A 178 -9.16 6.92 -8.70
N PHE A 179 -8.14 6.07 -8.58
CA PHE A 179 -6.78 6.53 -8.26
C PHE A 179 -6.16 7.46 -9.30
N MET A 180 -6.50 7.31 -10.59
CA MET A 180 -6.14 8.28 -11.63
C MET A 180 -6.84 9.63 -11.43
N LYS A 181 -8.14 9.63 -11.13
CA LYS A 181 -8.93 10.85 -10.87
C LYS A 181 -8.39 11.60 -9.65
N HIS A 182 -8.03 10.85 -8.62
CA HIS A 182 -7.45 11.37 -7.37
C HIS A 182 -5.96 11.75 -7.54
N GLY A 183 -5.33 11.44 -8.67
CA GLY A 183 -3.92 11.78 -8.94
C GLY A 183 -2.92 11.01 -8.08
N ILE A 184 -3.34 9.86 -7.52
CA ILE A 184 -2.44 8.88 -6.88
C ILE A 184 -1.63 8.17 -7.96
N LEU A 185 -2.33 7.70 -8.99
CA LEU A 185 -1.71 7.19 -10.20
C LEU A 185 -1.58 8.32 -11.23
N LYS A 186 -0.44 8.35 -11.90
CA LYS A 186 -0.14 9.32 -12.96
C LYS A 186 0.38 8.60 -14.20
N LYS A 187 0.51 9.36 -15.29
CA LYS A 187 1.13 8.89 -16.51
C LYS A 187 2.53 9.45 -16.63
N MET A 188 3.47 8.60 -17.02
CA MET A 188 4.86 8.98 -17.26
C MET A 188 5.30 8.40 -18.61
N PRO A 189 6.03 9.16 -19.45
CA PRO A 189 6.61 8.62 -20.66
C PRO A 189 7.49 7.42 -20.33
N LEU A 190 7.35 6.32 -21.08
CA LEU A 190 8.17 5.13 -20.86
C LEU A 190 9.66 5.42 -21.06
N GLU A 191 9.98 6.39 -21.92
CA GLU A 191 11.34 6.88 -22.14
C GLU A 191 12.05 7.28 -20.84
N ALA A 192 11.32 7.80 -19.85
CA ALA A 192 11.86 8.22 -18.55
C ALA A 192 12.29 7.06 -17.64
N VAL A 193 11.98 5.80 -17.99
CA VAL A 193 12.29 4.62 -17.17
C VAL A 193 13.64 4.03 -17.56
N ASP A 194 14.70 4.28 -16.80
CA ASP A 194 16.01 3.71 -17.12
C ASP A 194 16.22 2.35 -16.44
N ILE A 195 16.63 1.35 -17.24
CA ILE A 195 16.84 -0.02 -16.74
C ILE A 195 17.78 -0.08 -15.53
N PRO A 196 18.90 0.68 -15.48
CA PRO A 196 19.79 0.68 -14.31
C PRO A 196 19.14 1.22 -13.03
N THR A 197 18.06 2.00 -13.12
CA THR A 197 17.35 2.53 -11.93
C THR A 197 16.25 1.59 -11.45
N ILE A 198 15.98 0.49 -12.16
CA ILE A 198 14.98 -0.49 -11.78
C ILE A 198 15.48 -1.34 -10.60
N SER A 199 14.62 -1.45 -9.58
CA SER A 199 14.82 -2.25 -8.38
C SER A 199 15.02 -3.73 -8.71
N ARG A 200 15.50 -4.49 -7.73
CA ARG A 200 15.84 -5.90 -7.91
C ARG A 200 14.68 -6.78 -8.35
N LEU A 201 13.41 -6.48 -8.04
CA LEU A 201 12.30 -7.40 -8.33
C LEU A 201 11.35 -6.82 -9.40
N VAL A 202 10.95 -7.67 -10.34
CA VAL A 202 9.95 -7.38 -11.36
C VAL A 202 8.84 -8.43 -11.27
N ALA A 203 7.61 -7.97 -11.11
CA ALA A 203 6.42 -8.79 -11.23
C ALA A 203 5.91 -8.74 -12.67
N LEU A 204 5.47 -9.88 -13.18
CA LEU A 204 5.03 -10.05 -14.55
C LEU A 204 3.72 -10.82 -14.60
N GLN A 205 2.78 -10.28 -15.37
CA GLN A 205 1.54 -10.95 -15.74
C GLN A 205 1.42 -11.07 -17.25
N PHE A 206 1.08 -12.27 -17.72
CA PHE A 206 0.71 -12.55 -19.10
C PHE A 206 -0.73 -13.03 -19.15
N ARG A 207 -1.52 -12.40 -20.01
CA ARG A 207 -2.90 -12.79 -20.28
C ARG A 207 -3.10 -13.07 -21.74
N HIS A 208 -3.69 -14.23 -22.06
CA HIS A 208 -4.09 -14.54 -23.41
C HIS A 208 -5.61 -14.34 -23.55
N LEU A 209 -6.03 -13.35 -24.35
CA LEU A 209 -7.43 -13.02 -24.53
C LEU A 209 -8.11 -13.92 -25.58
N PRO A 210 -9.36 -14.39 -25.34
CA PRO A 210 -10.13 -15.15 -26.31
C PRO A 210 -10.40 -14.31 -27.55
N SER A 211 -10.25 -14.93 -28.73
CA SER A 211 -10.50 -14.31 -30.04
C SER A 211 -11.90 -13.70 -30.21
N THR A 212 -12.88 -14.07 -29.37
CA THR A 212 -14.25 -13.55 -29.38
C THR A 212 -14.45 -12.25 -28.59
N MET A 213 -13.54 -11.91 -27.66
CA MET A 213 -13.64 -10.70 -26.81
C MET A 213 -12.95 -9.47 -27.41
N ALA A 214 -12.06 -9.66 -28.41
CA ALA A 214 -11.34 -8.57 -29.07
C ALA A 214 -12.26 -7.50 -29.70
N HIS A 215 -13.53 -7.81 -29.93
CA HIS A 215 -14.52 -6.90 -30.50
C HIS A 215 -15.53 -6.31 -29.49
N LYS A 216 -15.59 -6.76 -28.23
CA LYS A 216 -16.72 -6.38 -27.33
C LYS A 216 -16.37 -5.83 -25.96
N THR A 217 -15.09 -5.74 -25.58
CA THR A 217 -14.74 -5.20 -24.25
C THR A 217 -13.53 -4.26 -24.32
N VAL A 218 -13.70 -3.14 -25.02
CA VAL A 218 -12.84 -1.96 -24.83
C VAL A 218 -13.68 -0.86 -24.20
N GLY A 219 -13.99 -1.04 -22.92
CA GLY A 219 -14.20 0.06 -21.98
C GLY A 219 -12.86 0.67 -21.53
N VAL A 220 -11.86 0.73 -22.42
CA VAL A 220 -10.58 1.40 -22.17
C VAL A 220 -10.63 2.74 -22.88
N SER A 221 -11.26 3.73 -22.25
CA SER A 221 -11.55 5.05 -22.84
C SER A 221 -10.30 5.94 -23.05
N THR A 222 -9.14 5.38 -23.37
CA THR A 222 -7.98 6.17 -23.83
C THR A 222 -6.97 5.35 -24.63
N ILE A 223 -7.33 4.20 -25.21
CA ILE A 223 -6.45 3.53 -26.17
C ILE A 223 -6.70 4.12 -27.56
N LEU A 224 -5.66 4.77 -28.08
CA LEU A 224 -5.41 5.05 -29.49
C LEU A 224 -6.43 5.97 -30.18
N ASN A 225 -6.19 7.28 -30.11
CA ASN A 225 -6.41 8.09 -31.31
C ASN A 225 -5.48 7.56 -32.41
N SER A 226 -6.05 6.66 -33.22
CA SER A 226 -5.71 6.44 -34.62
C SER A 226 -4.23 6.32 -34.99
N LEU A 227 -3.59 5.21 -34.59
CA LEU A 227 -2.63 4.56 -35.48
C LEU A 227 -3.31 3.33 -36.05
N LYS A 228 -3.87 3.51 -37.25
CA LYS A 228 -4.52 2.49 -38.06
C LYS A 228 -3.44 1.54 -38.60
N LEU A 229 -2.84 0.75 -37.71
CA LEU A 229 -1.93 -0.33 -38.09
C LEU A 229 -2.80 -1.56 -38.35
N SER A 230 -3.21 -1.72 -39.61
CA SER A 230 -3.87 -2.93 -40.10
C SER A 230 -2.85 -4.05 -40.18
N PHE A 231 -2.89 -4.99 -39.23
CA PHE A 231 -2.13 -6.23 -39.29
C PHE A 231 -3.05 -7.40 -39.68
N HIS A 232 -2.63 -8.17 -40.69
CA HIS A 232 -3.33 -9.36 -41.15
C HIS A 232 -3.19 -10.49 -40.13
N ARG A 233 -4.33 -11.03 -39.70
CA ARG A 233 -4.50 -12.09 -38.71
C ARG A 233 -3.87 -13.41 -39.19
N LEU A 234 -2.90 -13.95 -38.45
CA LEU A 234 -2.48 -15.34 -38.59
C LEU A 234 -3.08 -16.15 -37.43
N GLU A 235 -4.05 -17.02 -37.72
CA GLU A 235 -4.57 -17.99 -36.75
C GLU A 235 -3.47 -19.00 -36.44
N ARG A 236 -2.70 -18.76 -35.37
CA ARG A 236 -1.64 -19.66 -34.93
C ARG A 236 -2.15 -20.51 -33.77
N THR A 237 -2.56 -21.74 -34.08
CA THR A 237 -3.18 -22.70 -33.15
C THR A 237 -2.21 -23.39 -32.19
N ASN A 238 -0.91 -23.08 -32.24
CA ASN A 238 0.10 -23.61 -31.32
C ASN A 238 1.08 -22.49 -30.94
N LEU A 239 0.73 -21.69 -29.93
CA LEU A 239 1.71 -20.82 -29.29
C LEU A 239 2.64 -21.70 -28.44
N PRO A 240 3.96 -21.67 -28.65
CA PRO A 240 4.90 -22.34 -27.75
C PRO A 240 4.70 -21.79 -26.34
N ASP A 241 4.90 -22.64 -25.31
CA ASP A 241 4.81 -22.22 -23.91
C ASP A 241 5.63 -20.92 -23.76
N PRO A 242 5.00 -19.79 -23.41
CA PRO A 242 5.71 -18.53 -23.30
C PRO A 242 6.71 -18.57 -22.15
N TRP A 243 6.76 -19.63 -21.35
CA TRP A 243 7.57 -19.69 -20.16
C TRP A 243 8.73 -20.68 -20.26
N LYS A 244 9.84 -20.34 -19.59
CA LYS A 244 10.89 -21.30 -19.29
C LYS A 244 10.41 -22.18 -18.13
N SER A 245 10.50 -23.50 -18.29
CA SER A 245 10.07 -24.49 -17.29
C SER A 245 10.76 -24.38 -15.93
N SER A 246 11.92 -23.70 -15.87
CA SER A 246 12.69 -23.48 -14.64
C SER A 246 12.22 -22.30 -13.80
N CYS A 247 11.30 -21.48 -14.30
CA CYS A 247 10.77 -20.32 -13.57
C CYS A 247 9.48 -20.76 -12.82
N ASN A 248 9.26 -20.25 -11.61
CA ASN A 248 8.05 -20.54 -10.83
C ASN A 248 6.91 -19.64 -11.28
N HIS A 249 5.86 -20.23 -11.87
CA HIS A 249 4.70 -19.49 -12.37
C HIS A 249 3.45 -19.87 -11.61
N ILE A 250 2.72 -18.87 -11.13
CA ILE A 250 1.38 -19.06 -10.59
C ILE A 250 0.41 -18.97 -11.77
N ARG A 251 -0.41 -20.02 -11.93
CA ARG A 251 -1.39 -20.16 -13.01
C ARG A 251 -2.79 -19.98 -12.45
N ALA A 252 -3.62 -19.14 -13.06
CA ALA A 252 -5.03 -18.97 -12.72
C ALA A 252 -5.91 -19.11 -13.97
N GLY A 253 -7.09 -19.74 -13.82
CA GLY A 253 -8.10 -19.89 -14.90
C GLY A 253 -8.43 -21.34 -15.30
N VAL A 254 -9.46 -21.49 -16.13
CA VAL A 254 -9.94 -22.78 -16.68
C VAL A 254 -9.25 -23.06 -18.01
N TRP A 255 -8.75 -24.29 -18.19
CA TRP A 255 -7.97 -24.66 -19.36
C TRP A 255 -8.84 -25.20 -20.50
N GLY A 256 -8.67 -24.63 -21.70
CA GLY A 256 -9.31 -25.08 -22.93
C GLY A 256 -9.02 -24.13 -24.10
N ALA A 257 -9.11 -24.63 -25.34
CA ALA A 257 -9.01 -23.77 -26.52
C ALA A 257 -10.10 -22.69 -26.46
N GLY A 258 -9.70 -21.42 -26.47
CA GLY A 258 -10.61 -20.28 -26.37
C GLY A 258 -10.94 -19.80 -24.94
N MET A 259 -10.29 -20.32 -23.91
CA MET A 259 -10.44 -19.86 -22.52
C MET A 259 -9.37 -18.83 -22.12
N ASP A 260 -9.70 -17.96 -21.16
CA ASP A 260 -8.76 -16.99 -20.56
C ASP A 260 -7.62 -17.74 -19.88
N GLN A 261 -6.38 -17.38 -20.23
CA GLN A 261 -5.19 -17.85 -19.50
C GLN A 261 -4.53 -16.66 -18.82
N ASP A 262 -4.37 -16.75 -17.49
CA ASP A 262 -3.69 -15.73 -16.68
C ASP A 262 -2.50 -16.36 -15.95
N TRP A 263 -1.32 -15.80 -16.20
CA TRP A 263 -0.05 -16.28 -15.67
C TRP A 263 0.62 -15.14 -14.91
N LYS A 264 1.10 -15.43 -13.70
CA LYS A 264 1.90 -14.51 -12.90
C LYS A 264 3.23 -15.13 -12.51
N THR A 265 4.29 -14.33 -12.54
CA THR A 265 5.63 -14.70 -12.05
C THR A 265 6.35 -13.48 -11.54
N ASP A 266 7.26 -13.69 -10.61
CA ASP A 266 8.22 -12.68 -10.16
C ASP A 266 9.64 -13.13 -10.51
N PHE A 267 10.51 -12.19 -10.85
CA PHE A 267 11.93 -12.48 -11.10
C PHE A 267 12.82 -11.34 -10.64
N GLU A 268 14.06 -11.69 -10.27
CA GLU A 268 15.07 -10.70 -9.90
C GLU A 268 15.87 -10.20 -11.12
N MET A 269 16.22 -8.91 -11.11
CA MET A 269 17.13 -8.26 -12.06
C MET A 269 18.59 -8.67 -11.79
N ASP A 270 18.95 -8.81 -10.52
CA ASP A 270 20.24 -9.28 -10.02
C ASP A 270 20.04 -10.22 -8.81
N GLY A 271 20.86 -11.27 -8.66
CA GLY A 271 20.78 -12.17 -7.51
C GLY A 271 20.44 -13.63 -7.82
N LEU A 272 20.01 -14.36 -6.79
CA LEU A 272 19.83 -15.82 -6.80
C LEU A 272 18.52 -16.26 -7.47
N LEU A 273 17.52 -15.37 -7.55
CA LEU A 273 16.24 -15.64 -8.23
C LEU A 273 16.20 -15.07 -9.65
N ARG A 274 17.36 -14.70 -10.20
CA ARG A 274 17.46 -14.17 -11.57
C ARG A 274 17.16 -15.26 -12.60
N CYS A 275 16.03 -15.13 -13.29
CA CYS A 275 15.69 -15.94 -14.46
C CYS A 275 16.15 -15.19 -15.71
N THR A 276 17.33 -15.53 -16.26
CA THR A 276 17.94 -14.85 -17.42
C THR A 276 16.96 -14.66 -18.57
N PHE A 277 16.11 -15.65 -18.82
CA PHE A 277 15.10 -15.62 -19.88
C PHE A 277 14.02 -14.54 -19.64
N CYS A 278 13.49 -14.42 -18.43
CA CYS A 278 12.49 -13.40 -18.10
C CYS A 278 13.11 -11.99 -18.11
N TYR A 279 14.33 -11.87 -17.59
CA TYR A 279 15.10 -10.63 -17.63
C TYR A 279 15.36 -10.15 -19.07
N GLU A 280 15.95 -10.99 -19.93
CA GLU A 280 16.25 -10.63 -21.32
C GLU A 280 14.99 -10.31 -22.12
N ARG A 281 13.88 -11.04 -21.85
CA ARG A 281 12.58 -10.73 -22.44
C ARG A 281 12.11 -9.34 -22.04
N PHE A 282 12.07 -9.06 -20.74
CA PHE A 282 11.62 -7.77 -20.21
C PHE A 282 12.47 -6.63 -20.79
N GLU A 283 13.79 -6.76 -20.74
CA GLU A 283 14.73 -5.78 -21.27
C GLU A 283 14.50 -5.54 -22.76
N ARG A 284 14.37 -6.60 -23.55
CA ARG A 284 14.10 -6.50 -25.00
C ARG A 284 12.77 -5.83 -25.28
N GLN A 285 11.70 -6.22 -24.59
CA GLN A 285 10.38 -5.64 -24.79
C GLN A 285 10.36 -4.17 -24.39
N LEU A 286 10.95 -3.81 -23.24
CA LEU A 286 11.04 -2.43 -22.79
C LEU A 286 11.82 -1.55 -23.78
N ARG A 287 13.01 -2.01 -24.23
CA ARG A 287 13.82 -1.29 -25.23
C ARG A 287 13.08 -1.14 -26.56
N ASN A 288 12.47 -2.22 -27.06
CA ASN A 288 11.72 -2.19 -28.31
C ASN A 288 10.57 -1.18 -28.25
N TRP A 289 9.82 -1.14 -27.14
CA TRP A 289 8.72 -0.20 -26.96
C TRP A 289 9.21 1.24 -26.84
N LYS A 290 10.30 1.51 -26.12
CA LYS A 290 10.93 2.84 -26.10
C LYS A 290 11.31 3.32 -27.51
N THR A 291 11.89 2.45 -28.34
CA THR A 291 12.32 2.80 -29.70
C THR A 291 11.16 3.02 -30.65
N HIS A 292 10.15 2.14 -30.64
CA HIS A 292 9.07 2.16 -31.63
C HIS A 292 7.85 2.99 -31.22
N SER A 293 7.74 3.33 -29.94
CA SER A 293 6.60 4.07 -29.40
C SER A 293 7.05 5.01 -28.29
N PRO A 294 7.88 6.03 -28.61
CA PRO A 294 8.40 6.98 -27.62
C PRO A 294 7.29 7.78 -26.91
N GLN A 295 6.12 7.90 -27.55
CA GLN A 295 4.93 8.54 -26.96
C GLN A 295 4.16 7.63 -26.00
N TYR A 296 4.55 6.37 -25.85
CA TYR A 296 3.88 5.45 -24.94
C TYR A 296 4.05 5.95 -23.50
N THR A 297 2.94 5.96 -22.76
CA THR A 297 2.91 6.38 -21.35
C THR A 297 2.57 5.20 -20.47
N ALA A 298 3.45 4.93 -19.50
CA ALA A 298 3.21 3.97 -18.44
C ALA A 298 2.42 4.62 -17.30
N VAL A 299 1.71 3.81 -16.53
CA VAL A 299 1.06 4.26 -15.29
C VAL A 299 2.08 4.16 -14.17
N VAL A 300 2.19 5.20 -13.35
CA VAL A 300 3.19 5.29 -12.28
C VAL A 300 2.55 5.70 -10.96
N LEU A 301 3.03 5.10 -9.88
CA LEU A 301 2.82 5.51 -8.50
C LEU A 301 4.10 6.14 -7.98
N PHE A 302 4.03 7.43 -7.65
CA PHE A 302 5.15 8.14 -7.02
C PHE A 302 5.13 7.94 -5.50
N THR A 303 6.30 7.80 -4.89
CA THR A 303 6.48 7.84 -3.43
C THR A 303 7.46 8.92 -3.04
N PHE A 304 7.39 9.34 -1.77
CA PHE A 304 8.24 10.39 -1.21
C PHE A 304 9.74 10.09 -1.34
N THR A 305 10.13 8.82 -1.25
CA THR A 305 11.54 8.39 -1.26
C THR A 305 12.21 8.45 -2.63
N GLY A 306 11.49 8.82 -3.69
CA GLY A 306 11.98 8.71 -5.07
C GLY A 306 11.74 7.36 -5.73
N ASN A 307 11.38 6.32 -4.95
CA ASN A 307 10.99 5.02 -5.51
C ASN A 307 9.61 5.13 -6.16
N CYS A 308 9.51 4.74 -7.42
CA CYS A 308 8.30 4.86 -8.23
C CYS A 308 7.89 3.47 -8.70
N CYS A 309 6.65 3.06 -8.45
CA CYS A 309 6.13 1.81 -9.02
C CYS A 309 5.58 2.09 -10.42
N VAL A 310 6.11 1.42 -11.43
CA VAL A 310 5.69 1.57 -12.82
C VAL A 310 4.95 0.32 -13.25
N GLU A 311 3.78 0.53 -13.84
CA GLU A 311 3.03 -0.48 -14.56
C GLU A 311 3.21 -0.25 -16.06
N PHE A 312 3.91 -1.19 -16.70
CA PHE A 312 4.11 -1.22 -18.14
C PHE A 312 3.23 -2.33 -18.75
N ARG A 313 2.14 -1.92 -19.40
CA ARG A 313 1.09 -2.82 -19.91
C ARG A 313 0.82 -2.64 -21.40
N PHE A 314 0.99 -3.69 -22.19
CA PHE A 314 0.79 -3.62 -23.64
C PHE A 314 0.20 -4.92 -24.20
N ILE A 315 -0.39 -4.83 -25.40
CA ILE A 315 -0.80 -5.98 -26.20
C ILE A 315 0.34 -6.28 -27.18
N ASP A 316 0.73 -7.55 -27.29
CA ASP A 316 1.78 -7.99 -28.19
C ASP A 316 1.40 -7.61 -29.63
N PRO A 317 2.22 -6.80 -30.32
CA PRO A 317 1.91 -6.34 -31.67
C PRO A 317 1.90 -7.49 -32.70
N ASN A 318 2.51 -8.64 -32.39
CA ASN A 318 2.61 -9.75 -33.33
C ASN A 318 1.33 -10.61 -33.38
N ASP A 319 0.60 -10.72 -32.26
CA ASP A 319 -0.60 -11.56 -32.17
C ASP A 319 -1.89 -10.78 -31.89
N GLY A 320 -1.79 -9.55 -31.36
CA GLY A 320 -2.93 -8.69 -31.05
C GLY A 320 -3.85 -9.20 -29.94
N ILE A 321 -3.47 -10.25 -29.21
CA ILE A 321 -4.32 -10.92 -28.21
C ILE A 321 -3.60 -11.20 -26.89
N SER A 322 -2.27 -11.25 -26.91
CA SER A 322 -1.44 -11.45 -25.73
C SER A 322 -1.22 -10.13 -25.02
N GLU A 323 -1.80 -9.97 -23.83
CA GLU A 323 -1.54 -8.84 -22.95
C GLU A 323 -0.37 -9.17 -22.01
N TRP A 324 0.61 -8.28 -21.98
CA TRP A 324 1.74 -8.30 -21.07
C TRP A 324 1.63 -7.14 -20.10
N THR A 325 1.80 -7.41 -18.81
CA THR A 325 1.89 -6.38 -17.77
C THR A 325 3.11 -6.63 -16.91
N TYR A 326 3.95 -5.61 -16.77
CA TYR A 326 5.12 -5.60 -15.91
C TYR A 326 4.90 -4.58 -14.79
N TRP A 327 5.11 -4.98 -13.55
CA TRP A 327 5.24 -4.05 -12.42
C TRP A 327 6.66 -4.11 -11.89
N PHE A 328 7.30 -2.95 -11.83
CA PHE A 328 8.65 -2.83 -11.31
C PHE A 328 8.82 -1.48 -10.65
N TRP A 329 9.77 -1.39 -9.73
CA TRP A 329 10.08 -0.14 -9.07
C TRP A 329 11.30 0.48 -9.74
N CYS A 330 11.30 1.79 -9.93
CA CYS A 330 12.48 2.53 -10.38
C CYS A 330 12.70 3.76 -9.51
N TYR A 331 13.95 4.17 -9.36
CA TYR A 331 14.26 5.41 -8.66
C TYR A 331 14.26 6.60 -9.62
N LEU A 332 13.63 7.71 -9.21
CA LEU A 332 13.62 8.98 -9.91
C LEU A 332 13.93 10.12 -8.94
N GLU A 333 14.80 11.03 -9.37
CA GLU A 333 15.15 12.22 -8.60
C GLU A 333 13.95 13.16 -8.45
N TRP A 334 14.01 14.03 -7.43
CA TRP A 334 12.92 14.95 -7.13
C TRP A 334 12.50 15.83 -8.33
N GLU A 335 13.48 16.40 -9.05
CA GLU A 335 13.21 17.25 -10.21
C GLU A 335 12.61 16.47 -11.39
N GLU A 336 12.99 15.21 -11.58
CA GLU A 336 12.40 14.33 -12.59
C GLU A 336 10.95 13.98 -12.23
N ARG A 337 10.70 13.62 -10.97
CA ARG A 337 9.37 13.33 -10.47
C ARG A 337 8.42 14.51 -10.66
N LYS A 338 8.86 15.74 -10.35
CA LYS A 338 8.07 16.98 -10.59
C LYS A 338 7.67 17.14 -12.05
N LYS A 339 8.60 16.88 -12.98
CA LYS A 339 8.34 16.98 -14.43
C LYS A 339 7.19 16.06 -14.87
N TYR A 340 7.06 14.90 -14.22
CA TYR A 340 5.99 13.92 -14.47
C TYR A 340 4.77 14.10 -13.56
N GLY A 341 4.72 15.25 -12.88
CA GLY A 341 3.59 15.69 -12.08
C GLY A 341 3.57 15.13 -10.66
N SER A 342 4.64 14.56 -10.13
CA SER A 342 4.65 14.16 -8.71
C SER A 342 4.37 15.35 -7.79
N ILE A 343 3.58 15.10 -6.76
CA ILE A 343 3.31 16.03 -5.65
C ILE A 343 3.90 15.52 -4.33
N VAL A 344 4.68 14.46 -4.41
CA VAL A 344 5.32 13.72 -3.32
C VAL A 344 6.78 13.51 -3.64
#